data_AF-A0A4Q5RH57-F1
#
_entry.id   AF-A0A4Q5RH57-F1
#
_cell.length_a   1.000
_cell.length_b   1.000
_cell.length_c   1.000
_cell.angle_alpha   90.00
_cell.angle_beta   90.00
_cell.angle_gamma   90.00
#
_symmetry.space_group_name_H-M   'P 1'
#
loop_
_entity.id
_entity.type
_entity.pdbx_description
1 polymer ?
#
loop_
_entity_poly.entity_id
_entity_poly.type
_entity_poly.pdbx_seq_one_letter_code
_entity_poly.pdbx_strand_id
1 'polypeptide(L)'
;KGSIVRYRCHTGHAYTAASLLAEQTSKIEETMWIALRMFEERRNLLTTIASENKGATSRSAKERAEMSQVHIDRIRAILLADDKGTKSDLPK
;
A
#
# COMPACT_ATOMS: atom_id res chain seq x y z
N LYS A 1 13.78 40.89 0.26
CA LYS A 1 14.10 39.75 -0.63
C LYS A 1 13.57 38.48 0.06
N GLY A 2 12.47 37.90 -0.43
CA GLY A 2 11.93 36.66 0.13
C GLY A 2 12.70 35.47 -0.44
N SER A 3 13.38 34.70 0.41
CA SER A 3 13.95 33.42 0.02
C SER A 3 12.83 32.41 -0.19
N ILE A 4 12.69 31.88 -1.41
CA ILE A 4 11.75 30.80 -1.69
C ILE A 4 12.23 29.56 -0.93
N VAL A 5 11.44 29.11 0.05
CA VAL A 5 11.71 27.88 0.79
C VAL A 5 11.54 26.71 -0.17
N ARG A 6 12.61 25.94 -0.37
CA ARG A 6 12.62 24.74 -1.20
C ARG A 6 12.73 23.52 -0.30
N TYR A 7 11.88 22.53 -0.57
CA TYR A 7 11.93 21.23 0.09
C TYR A 7 12.67 20.25 -0.81
N ARG A 8 13.25 19.19 -0.24
CA ARG A 8 13.95 18.16 -0.99
C ARG A 8 13.39 16.78 -0.69
N CYS A 9 13.23 15.98 -1.74
CA CYS A 9 12.97 14.55 -1.56
C CYS A 9 14.26 13.81 -1.15
N HIS A 10 14.12 12.55 -0.75
CA HIS A 10 15.24 11.67 -0.39
C HIS A 10 16.32 11.59 -1.49
N THR A 11 15.95 11.69 -2.77
CA THR A 11 16.88 11.63 -3.91
C THR A 11 17.46 12.99 -4.32
N GLY A 12 17.13 14.08 -3.61
CA GLY A 12 17.78 15.39 -3.75
C GLY A 12 17.08 16.43 -4.62
N HIS A 13 16.01 16.05 -5.36
CA HIS A 13 15.21 16.98 -6.16
C HIS A 13 14.59 18.09 -5.30
N ALA A 14 14.57 19.32 -5.81
CA ALA A 14 14.00 20.48 -5.12
C ALA A 14 12.56 20.74 -5.57
N TYR A 15 11.67 20.94 -4.59
CA TYR A 15 10.23 21.07 -4.77
C TYR A 15 9.66 22.24 -3.97
N THR A 16 8.44 22.67 -4.31
CA THR A 16 7.57 23.40 -3.37
C THR A 16 6.98 22.41 -2.36
N ALA A 17 6.45 22.91 -1.23
CA ALA A 17 5.81 22.05 -0.23
C ALA A 17 4.67 21.22 -0.85
N ALA A 18 3.79 21.87 -1.61
CA ALA A 18 2.63 21.24 -2.24
C ALA A 18 3.04 20.15 -3.25
N SER A 19 4.02 20.43 -4.11
CA SER A 19 4.47 19.43 -5.10
C SER A 19 5.16 18.23 -4.45
N LEU A 20 5.91 18.44 -3.36
CA LEU A 20 6.55 17.33 -2.66
C LEU A 20 5.52 16.45 -1.96
N LEU A 21 4.53 17.03 -1.30
CA LEU A 21 3.45 16.29 -0.64
C LEU A 21 2.64 15.47 -1.65
N ALA A 22 2.22 16.08 -2.76
CA ALA A 22 1.48 15.37 -3.81
C ALA A 22 2.26 14.18 -4.38
N GLU A 23 3.55 14.37 -4.66
CA GLU A 23 4.44 13.31 -5.14
C GLU A 23 4.60 12.18 -4.10
N GLN A 24 4.71 12.52 -2.81
CA GLN A 24 4.81 11.53 -1.74
C GLN A 24 3.51 10.75 -1.57
N THR A 25 2.35 11.41 -1.60
CA THR A 25 1.04 10.75 -1.53
C THR A 25 0.88 9.75 -2.67
N SER A 26 1.16 10.17 -3.92
CA SER A 26 1.05 9.29 -5.08
C SER A 26 1.97 8.05 -4.98
N LYS A 27 3.21 8.23 -4.51
CA LYS A 27 4.14 7.11 -4.28
C LYS A 27 3.69 6.16 -3.17
N ILE A 28 3.12 6.70 -2.10
CA ILE A 28 2.58 5.88 -1.01
C ILE A 28 1.42 5.04 -1.52
N GLU A 29 0.49 5.64 -2.27
CA GLU A 29 -0.64 4.93 -2.87
C GLU A 29 -0.17 3.82 -3.83
N GLU A 30 0.77 4.13 -4.74
CA GLU A 30 1.36 3.15 -5.66
C GLU A 30 1.98 1.97 -4.89
N THR A 31 2.75 2.26 -3.84
CA THR A 31 3.37 1.24 -2.99
C THR A 31 2.32 0.36 -2.30
N MET A 32 1.21 0.95 -1.86
CA MET A 32 0.10 0.21 -1.26
C MET A 32 -0.60 -0.70 -2.26
N TRP A 33 -0.80 -0.26 -3.50
CA TRP A 33 -1.32 -1.10 -4.58
C TRP A 33 -0.40 -2.29 -4.88
N ILE A 34 0.92 -2.07 -4.90
CA ILE A 34 1.90 -3.15 -5.05
C ILE A 34 1.80 -4.14 -3.88
N ALA A 35 1.77 -3.64 -2.64
CA ALA A 35 1.64 -4.49 -1.45
C ALA A 35 0.35 -5.31 -1.46
N LEU A 36 -0.78 -4.71 -1.84
CA LEU A 36 -2.07 -5.39 -1.98
C LEU A 36 -1.95 -6.58 -2.93
N ARG A 37 -1.41 -6.37 -4.13
CA ARG A 37 -1.20 -7.43 -5.12
C ARG A 37 -0.32 -8.55 -4.57
N MET A 38 0.79 -8.21 -3.93
CA MET A 38 1.70 -9.20 -3.34
C MET A 38 1.01 -10.05 -2.26
N PHE A 39 0.15 -9.45 -1.43
CA PHE A 39 -0.60 -10.22 -0.42
C PHE A 39 -1.68 -11.10 -1.05
N GLU A 40 -2.34 -10.65 -2.12
CA GLU A 40 -3.31 -11.45 -2.88
C GLU A 40 -2.65 -12.67 -3.53
N GLU A 41 -1.51 -12.48 -4.18
CA GLU A 41 -0.70 -13.56 -4.75
C GLU A 41 -0.26 -14.57 -3.69
N ARG A 42 0.25 -14.06 -2.55
CA ARG A 42 0.64 -14.91 -1.41
C ARG A 42 -0.53 -15.72 -0.85
N ARG A 43 -1.71 -15.11 -0.68
CA ARG A 43 -2.92 -15.80 -0.21
C ARG A 43 -3.33 -16.90 -1.18
N ASN A 44 -3.31 -16.61 -2.48
CA ASN A 44 -3.67 -17.58 -3.52
C ASN A 44 -2.71 -18.78 -3.48
N LEU A 45 -1.40 -18.53 -3.42
CA LEU A 45 -0.39 -19.60 -3.29
C LEU A 45 -0.61 -20.47 -2.05
N LEU A 46 -0.83 -19.84 -0.89
CA LEU A 46 -1.09 -20.56 0.37
C LEU A 46 -2.38 -21.39 0.30
N THR A 47 -3.40 -20.89 -0.39
CA THR A 47 -4.65 -21.62 -0.62
C THR A 47 -4.41 -22.87 -1.49
N THR A 48 -3.60 -22.75 -2.55
CA THR A 48 -3.19 -23.90 -3.38
C THR A 48 -2.42 -24.92 -2.54
N ILE A 49 -1.41 -24.49 -1.79
CA ILE A 49 -0.62 -25.37 -0.90
C ILE A 49 -1.54 -26.09 0.09
N ALA A 50 -2.49 -25.37 0.70
CA ALA A 50 -3.45 -25.96 1.64
C ALA A 50 -4.34 -27.02 0.99
N SER A 51 -4.67 -26.88 -0.29
CA SER A 51 -5.53 -27.80 -1.05
C SER A 51 -4.79 -29.07 -1.50
N GLU A 52 -3.49 -28.95 -1.81
CA GLU A 52 -2.65 -30.05 -2.29
C GLU A 52 -2.06 -30.89 -1.15
N ASN A 53 -2.04 -30.37 0.08
CA ASN A 53 -1.45 -31.02 1.24
C ASN A 53 -2.50 -31.48 2.26
N LYS A 54 -2.09 -32.32 3.21
CA LYS A 54 -2.92 -32.79 4.34
C LYS A 54 -2.23 -32.57 5.68
N GLY A 55 -2.98 -32.76 6.78
CA GLY A 55 -2.43 -32.69 8.13
C GLY A 55 -1.95 -31.28 8.51
N ALA A 56 -0.81 -31.22 9.20
CA ALA A 56 -0.27 -29.98 9.77
C ALA A 56 0.04 -28.91 8.70
N THR A 57 0.58 -29.31 7.55
CA THR A 57 0.92 -28.40 6.45
C THR A 57 -0.31 -27.69 5.90
N SER A 58 -1.39 -28.43 5.67
CA SER A 58 -2.65 -27.84 5.18
C SER A 58 -3.22 -26.84 6.18
N ARG A 59 -3.23 -27.18 7.47
CA ARG A 59 -3.72 -26.27 8.53
C ARG A 59 -2.90 -24.99 8.63
N SER A 60 -1.57 -25.11 8.70
CA SER A 60 -0.68 -23.94 8.77
C SER A 60 -0.79 -23.05 7.52
N ALA A 61 -0.93 -23.64 6.33
CA ALA A 61 -1.12 -22.88 5.11
C ALA A 61 -2.46 -22.11 5.11
N LYS A 62 -3.55 -22.71 5.61
CA LYS A 62 -4.84 -22.02 5.78
C LYS A 62 -4.76 -20.84 6.75
N GLU A 63 -4.20 -21.06 7.93
CA GLU A 63 -4.02 -20.00 8.95
C GLU A 63 -3.22 -18.82 8.38
N ARG A 64 -2.15 -19.10 7.62
CA ARG A 64 -1.37 -18.06 6.96
C ARG A 64 -2.13 -17.36 5.83
N ALA A 65 -2.98 -18.06 5.09
CA ALA A 65 -3.82 -17.46 4.06
C ALA A 65 -4.86 -16.51 4.69
N GLU A 66 -5.45 -16.89 5.83
CA GLU A 66 -6.35 -16.04 6.61
C GLU A 66 -5.65 -14.78 7.11
N MET A 67 -4.42 -14.89 7.63
CA MET A 67 -3.63 -13.71 7.99
C MET A 67 -3.34 -12.81 6.79
N SER A 68 -3.02 -13.38 5.62
CA SER A 68 -2.86 -12.59 4.39
C SER A 68 -4.17 -11.87 4.01
N GLN A 69 -5.33 -12.47 4.23
CA GLN A 69 -6.62 -11.83 4.00
C GLN A 69 -6.82 -10.60 4.91
N VAL A 70 -6.46 -10.69 6.19
CA VAL A 70 -6.50 -9.54 7.11
C VAL A 70 -5.65 -8.37 6.60
N HIS A 71 -4.47 -8.64 6.05
CA HIS A 71 -3.62 -7.59 5.47
C HIS A 71 -4.22 -6.98 4.20
N ILE A 72 -4.80 -7.79 3.32
CA ILE A 72 -5.52 -7.35 2.12
C ILE A 72 -6.64 -6.37 2.50
N ASP A 73 -7.45 -6.73 3.49
CA ASP A 73 -8.60 -5.92 3.90
C ASP A 73 -8.18 -4.58 4.51
N ARG A 74 -7.10 -4.58 5.30
CA ARG A 74 -6.52 -3.35 5.87
C ARG A 74 -5.98 -2.43 4.78
N ILE A 75 -5.24 -2.96 3.81
CA ILE A 75 -4.68 -2.14 2.72
C ILE A 75 -5.80 -1.55 1.87
N ARG A 76 -6.84 -2.33 1.55
CA ARG A 76 -8.02 -1.83 0.84
C ARG A 76 -8.73 -0.71 1.62
N ALA A 77 -8.88 -0.86 2.93
CA ALA A 77 -9.49 0.18 3.77
C ALA A 77 -8.69 1.49 3.74
N ILE A 78 -7.36 1.42 3.76
CA ILE A 78 -6.49 2.60 3.66
C ILE A 78 -6.61 3.25 2.28
N LEU A 79 -6.53 2.48 1.20
CA LEU A 79 -6.68 3.00 -0.18
C LEU A 79 -8.05 3.67 -0.40
N LEU A 80 -9.13 3.08 0.14
CA LEU A 80 -10.48 3.65 0.07
C LEU A 80 -10.63 4.94 0.90
N ALA A 81 -9.89 5.08 2.00
CA ALA A 81 -9.87 6.30 2.78
C ALA A 81 -9.08 7.41 2.06
N ASP A 82 -7.98 7.06 1.40
CA ASP A 82 -7.15 8.00 0.65
C ASP A 82 -7.84 8.54 -0.60
N ASP A 83 -8.63 7.73 -1.32
CA ASP A 83 -9.49 8.21 -2.43
C ASP A 83 -10.55 9.24 -1.98
N LYS A 84 -10.91 9.24 -0.69
CA LYS A 84 -11.81 10.25 -0.10
C LYS A 84 -11.05 11.51 0.32
N GLY A 85 -9.78 11.40 0.75
CA GLY A 85 -8.92 12.53 1.16
C GLY A 85 -8.27 13.26 -0.01
N THR A 86 -7.86 12.56 -1.08
CA THR A 86 -7.30 13.17 -2.30
C THR A 86 -8.29 14.08 -3.02
N LYS A 87 -9.61 13.86 -2.88
CA LYS A 87 -10.64 14.78 -3.39
C LYS A 87 -10.74 16.09 -2.59
N SER A 88 -10.29 16.13 -1.33
CA SER A 88 -10.35 17.33 -0.48
C SER A 88 -9.07 18.18 -0.48
N ASP A 89 -7.92 17.59 -0.82
CA ASP A 89 -6.60 18.25 -0.70
C ASP A 89 -6.10 18.94 -2.00
N LEU A 90 -6.94 19.01 -3.04
CA LEU A 90 -6.65 19.80 -4.23
C LEU A 90 -6.72 21.31 -3.90
N PRO A 91 -5.61 22.07 -4.01
CA PRO A 91 -5.68 23.50 -3.86
C PRO A 91 -6.48 24.11 -5.03
N LYS A 92 -7.41 25.00 -4.71
CA LYS A 92 -8.08 25.88 -5.69
C LYS A 92 -7.09 26.84 -6.35
#